data_AF-A0A834T141-F1
#
_entry.id   AF-A0A834T141-F1
#
_cell.length_a   1.000
_cell.length_b   1.000
_cell.length_c   1.000
_cell.angle_alpha   90.00
_cell.angle_beta   90.00
_cell.angle_gamma   90.00
#
_symmetry.space_group_name_H-M   'P 1'
#
loop_
_entity.id
_entity.type
_entity.pdbx_description
1 polymer ?
#
loop_
_entity_poly.entity_id
_entity_poly.type
_entity_poly.pdbx_seq_one_letter_code
_entity_poly.pdbx_strand_id
1 'polypeptide(L)'
;MAEEKTLRESGLIHLLPKFRGLRNKDPYNHLKEFHVVCFSMKLDRITEDRIKLRAFPFSLEDATKKWLFYLPAGSITSWEQMMKTFLERYYPASRVNNVRRELFGIKQHTHENLFDFWERFKELCASCRQHDIPE
;
A
#
# COMPACT_ATOMS: atom_id res chain seq x y z
N MET A 1 3.84 -21.76 -16.20
CA MET A 1 2.96 -21.56 -17.37
C MET A 1 1.47 -21.82 -17.07
N ALA A 2 1.07 -22.97 -16.50
CA ALA A 2 -0.35 -23.22 -16.16
C ALA A 2 -0.92 -22.25 -15.11
N GLU A 3 -0.09 -21.82 -14.15
CA GLU A 3 -0.53 -20.97 -13.02
C GLU A 3 -0.57 -19.45 -13.34
N GLU A 4 0.15 -18.97 -14.36
CA GLU A 4 0.04 -17.58 -14.85
C GLU A 4 -1.26 -17.35 -15.62
N LYS A 5 -1.73 -18.40 -16.28
CA LYS A 5 -3.01 -18.43 -16.98
C LYS A 5 -4.16 -18.24 -15.99
N THR A 6 -4.07 -18.87 -14.80
CA THR A 6 -5.14 -18.89 -13.78
C THR A 6 -5.40 -17.52 -13.15
N LEU A 7 -4.37 -16.69 -12.95
CA LEU A 7 -4.57 -15.30 -12.47
C LEU A 7 -5.27 -14.45 -13.52
N ARG A 8 -4.88 -14.55 -14.80
CA ARG A 8 -5.59 -13.88 -15.90
C ARG A 8 -7.01 -14.41 -16.09
N GLU A 9 -7.22 -15.72 -15.92
CA GLU A 9 -8.51 -16.40 -16.03
C GLU A 9 -9.45 -16.10 -14.86
N SER A 10 -8.93 -15.73 -13.67
CA SER A 10 -9.75 -15.30 -12.54
C SER A 10 -10.64 -14.09 -12.87
N GLY A 11 -10.29 -13.32 -13.90
CA GLY A 11 -10.97 -12.09 -14.27
C GLY A 11 -10.74 -10.95 -13.29
N LEU A 12 -10.37 -11.19 -12.02
CA LEU A 12 -10.33 -10.20 -10.95
C LEU A 12 -9.13 -9.22 -11.01
N ILE A 13 -8.18 -9.41 -11.92
CA ILE A 13 -7.00 -8.51 -12.07
C ILE A 13 -7.42 -7.05 -12.30
N HIS A 14 -8.55 -6.82 -12.99
CA HIS A 14 -9.05 -5.47 -13.24
C HIS A 14 -9.55 -4.77 -11.96
N LEU A 15 -9.86 -5.52 -10.90
CA LEU A 15 -10.29 -4.98 -9.60
C LEU A 15 -9.12 -4.58 -8.70
N LEU A 16 -7.89 -4.96 -9.07
CA LEU A 16 -6.72 -4.60 -8.27
C LEU A 16 -6.57 -3.07 -8.20
N PRO A 17 -6.37 -2.50 -7.00
CA PRO A 17 -6.15 -1.07 -6.84
C PRO A 17 -4.90 -0.64 -7.61
N LYS A 18 -4.85 0.63 -8.01
CA LYS A 18 -3.73 1.19 -8.78
C LYS A 18 -2.91 2.16 -7.93
N PHE A 19 -1.61 1.90 -7.84
CA PHE A 19 -0.67 2.73 -7.10
C PHE A 19 0.35 3.39 -8.02
N ARG A 20 0.26 4.72 -8.12
CA ARG A 20 1.17 5.57 -8.90
C ARG A 20 2.27 6.24 -8.08
N GLY A 21 2.31 6.00 -6.77
CA GLY A 21 3.34 6.58 -5.89
C GLY A 21 3.20 8.10 -5.67
N LEU A 22 1.98 8.63 -5.80
CA LEU A 22 1.71 10.05 -5.57
C LEU A 22 1.81 10.39 -4.08
N ARG A 23 2.23 11.62 -3.76
CA ARG A 23 2.45 12.09 -2.37
C ARG A 23 1.21 11.98 -1.48
N ASN A 24 0.02 12.17 -2.06
CA ASN A 24 -1.26 12.10 -1.38
C ASN A 24 -1.83 10.67 -1.29
N LYS A 25 -1.15 9.67 -1.86
CA LYS A 25 -1.55 8.27 -1.73
C LYS A 25 -0.79 7.63 -0.58
N ASP A 26 -1.53 6.87 0.21
CA ASP A 26 -0.99 6.09 1.31
C ASP A 26 -0.71 4.65 0.83
N PRO A 27 0.56 4.19 0.88
CA PRO A 27 0.90 2.83 0.51
C PRO A 27 0.30 1.77 1.45
N TYR A 28 -0.02 2.09 2.71
CA TYR A 28 -0.70 1.15 3.60
C TYR A 28 -2.14 0.91 3.18
N ASN A 29 -2.89 1.97 2.86
CA ASN A 29 -4.23 1.84 2.31
C ASN A 29 -4.24 1.03 1.01
N HIS A 30 -3.26 1.25 0.12
CA HIS A 30 -3.09 0.42 -1.08
C HIS A 30 -2.93 -1.06 -0.76
N LEU A 31 -2.06 -1.41 0.20
CA LEU A 31 -1.86 -2.81 0.61
C LEU A 31 -3.13 -3.44 1.20
N LYS A 32 -3.93 -2.67 1.95
CA LYS A 32 -5.22 -3.12 2.50
C LYS A 32 -6.23 -3.42 1.39
N GLU A 33 -6.44 -2.48 0.47
CA GLU A 33 -7.32 -2.68 -0.69
C GLU A 33 -6.84 -3.86 -1.56
N PHE A 34 -5.52 -3.97 -1.75
CA PHE A 34 -4.91 -5.05 -2.50
C PHE A 34 -5.14 -6.42 -1.85
N HIS A 35 -5.01 -6.51 -0.52
CA HIS A 35 -5.25 -7.73 0.22
C HIS A 35 -6.70 -8.20 0.08
N VAL A 36 -7.70 -7.31 0.16
CA VAL A 36 -9.12 -7.65 -0.02
C VAL A 36 -9.35 -8.31 -1.39
N VAL A 37 -8.78 -7.74 -2.45
CA VAL A 37 -8.91 -8.30 -3.79
C VAL A 37 -8.18 -9.65 -3.90
N CYS A 38 -6.97 -9.77 -3.38
CA CYS A 38 -6.22 -11.03 -3.40
C CYS A 38 -6.90 -12.14 -2.58
N PHE A 39 -7.54 -11.79 -1.46
CA PHE A 39 -8.31 -12.73 -0.64
C PHE A 39 -9.48 -13.33 -1.44
N SER A 40 -10.14 -12.52 -2.27
CA SER A 40 -11.22 -12.99 -3.17
C SER A 40 -10.73 -13.84 -4.34
N MET A 41 -9.44 -13.79 -4.68
CA MET A 41 -8.80 -14.60 -5.73
C MET A 41 -8.34 -15.97 -5.22
N LYS A 42 -8.60 -16.31 -3.96
CA LYS A 42 -8.10 -17.55 -3.33
C LYS A 42 -8.56 -18.77 -4.14
N LEU A 43 -7.57 -19.43 -4.75
CA LEU A 43 -7.74 -20.68 -5.48
C LEU A 43 -7.26 -21.83 -4.61
N ASP A 44 -8.02 -22.92 -4.61
CA ASP A 44 -7.59 -24.16 -3.96
C ASP A 44 -6.23 -24.58 -4.54
N ARG A 45 -5.26 -24.81 -3.65
CA ARG A 45 -3.86 -25.26 -3.92
C ARG A 45 -2.80 -24.17 -4.13
N ILE A 46 -3.13 -22.88 -4.12
CA ILE A 46 -2.12 -21.80 -4.17
C ILE A 46 -2.08 -21.05 -2.84
N THR A 47 -0.89 -20.86 -2.26
CA THR A 47 -0.74 -20.05 -1.04
C THR A 47 -1.04 -18.58 -1.32
N GLU A 48 -1.62 -17.89 -0.34
CA GLU A 48 -2.01 -16.48 -0.47
C GLU A 48 -0.81 -15.59 -0.85
N ASP A 49 0.36 -15.83 -0.27
CA ASP A 49 1.59 -15.10 -0.59
C ASP A 49 1.99 -15.25 -2.06
N ARG A 50 1.83 -16.44 -2.66
CA ARG A 50 2.12 -16.65 -4.08
C ARG A 50 1.12 -15.90 -4.96
N ILE A 51 -0.14 -15.81 -4.56
CA ILE A 51 -1.15 -14.99 -5.25
C ILE A 51 -0.77 -13.52 -5.17
N LYS A 52 -0.50 -13.01 -3.97
CA LYS A 52 -0.10 -11.62 -3.72
C LYS A 52 1.15 -11.24 -4.51
N LEU A 53 2.22 -12.03 -4.46
CA LEU A 53 3.45 -11.76 -5.19
C LEU A 53 3.24 -11.66 -6.71
N ARG A 54 2.36 -12.50 -7.26
CA ARG A 54 2.03 -12.48 -8.70
C ARG A 54 1.08 -11.36 -9.09
N ALA A 55 0.14 -11.01 -8.22
CA ALA A 55 -0.84 -9.96 -8.47
C ALA A 55 -0.25 -8.55 -8.30
N PHE A 56 0.73 -8.39 -7.41
CA PHE A 56 1.27 -7.08 -7.04
C PHE A 56 1.78 -6.22 -8.22
N PRO A 57 2.52 -6.76 -9.21
CA PRO A 57 2.94 -5.97 -10.38
C PRO A 57 1.78 -5.38 -11.19
N PHE A 58 0.59 -5.97 -11.13
CA PHE A 58 -0.62 -5.47 -11.80
C PHE A 58 -1.33 -4.36 -11.01
N SER A 59 -0.98 -4.19 -9.73
CA SER A 59 -1.46 -3.12 -8.87
C SER A 59 -0.62 -1.83 -8.99
N LEU A 60 0.55 -1.90 -9.64
CA LEU A 60 1.47 -0.77 -9.79
C LEU A 60 1.37 -0.13 -11.18
N GLU A 61 1.57 1.18 -11.24
CA GLU A 61 1.54 1.98 -12.48
C GLU A 61 2.72 2.95 -12.57
N ASP A 62 2.99 3.47 -13.76
CA ASP A 62 3.97 4.53 -14.01
C ASP A 62 5.37 4.22 -13.41
N ALA A 63 5.89 5.15 -12.60
CA ALA A 63 7.21 5.05 -11.98
C ALA A 63 7.29 3.92 -10.95
N THR A 64 6.18 3.54 -10.31
CA THR A 64 6.20 2.48 -9.28
C THR A 64 6.35 1.12 -9.91
N LYS A 65 5.68 0.90 -11.04
CA LYS A 65 5.85 -0.31 -11.83
C LYS A 65 7.27 -0.45 -12.38
N LYS A 66 7.85 0.66 -12.87
CA LYS A 66 9.26 0.69 -13.32
C LYS A 66 10.23 0.35 -12.18
N TRP A 67 10.02 0.92 -11.00
CA TRP A 67 10.84 0.63 -9.82
C TRP A 67 10.87 -0.86 -9.49
N LEU A 68 9.72 -1.54 -9.55
CA LEU A 68 9.64 -2.97 -9.27
C LEU A 68 10.54 -3.79 -10.22
N PHE A 69 10.60 -3.42 -11.50
CA PHE A 69 11.45 -4.11 -12.50
C PHE A 69 12.95 -3.82 -12.35
N TYR A 70 13.35 -2.77 -11.62
CA TYR A 70 14.75 -2.46 -11.34
C TYR A 70 15.29 -3.17 -10.09
N LEU A 71 14.45 -3.89 -9.35
CA LEU A 71 14.91 -4.67 -8.21
C LEU A 71 15.82 -5.82 -8.68
N PRO A 72 16.90 -6.14 -7.95
CA PRO A 72 17.76 -7.25 -8.31
C PRO A 72 16.98 -8.56 -8.39
N ALA A 73 17.30 -9.38 -9.40
CA ALA A 73 16.66 -10.69 -9.53
C ALA A 73 16.88 -11.53 -8.27
N GLY A 74 15.82 -12.15 -7.75
CA GLY A 74 15.88 -12.95 -6.52
C GLY A 74 15.97 -12.13 -5.23
N SER A 75 15.94 -10.79 -5.29
CA SER A 75 15.98 -9.96 -4.07
C SER A 75 14.70 -10.02 -3.25
N ILE A 76 13.59 -10.50 -3.81
CA ILE A 76 12.31 -10.68 -3.11
C ILE A 76 11.86 -12.12 -3.29
N THR A 77 11.77 -12.86 -2.18
CA THR A 77 11.35 -14.26 -2.17
C THR A 77 10.06 -14.52 -1.39
N SER A 78 9.62 -13.57 -0.57
CA SER A 78 8.38 -13.65 0.22
C SER A 78 7.51 -12.40 0.06
N TRP A 79 6.21 -12.53 0.36
CA TRP A 79 5.30 -11.39 0.39
C TRP A 79 5.70 -10.36 1.45
N GLU A 80 6.14 -10.81 2.62
CA GLU A 80 6.67 -9.95 3.68
C GLU A 80 7.81 -9.06 3.17
N GLN A 81 8.76 -9.64 2.45
CA GLN A 81 9.89 -8.91 1.88
C GLN A 81 9.45 -7.91 0.80
N MET A 82 8.47 -8.27 -0.04
CA MET A 82 7.86 -7.35 -1.00
C MET A 82 7.24 -6.15 -0.29
N MET A 83 6.42 -6.42 0.73
CA MET A 83 5.68 -5.41 1.48
C MET A 83 6.63 -4.44 2.19
N LYS A 84 7.66 -4.97 2.86
CA LYS A 84 8.71 -4.18 3.50
C LYS A 84 9.45 -3.29 2.50
N THR A 85 9.92 -3.87 1.38
CA THR A 85 10.67 -3.14 0.34
C THR A 85 9.82 -2.03 -0.30
N PHE A 86 8.52 -2.27 -0.49
CA PHE A 86 7.57 -1.28 -0.98
C PHE A 86 7.34 -0.15 0.02
N LEU A 87 7.12 -0.47 1.30
CA LEU A 87 6.88 0.54 2.34
C LEU A 87 8.13 1.38 2.62
N GLU A 88 9.32 0.81 2.62
CA GLU A 88 10.58 1.56 2.75
C GLU A 88 10.74 2.59 1.62
N ARG A 89 10.29 2.25 0.41
CA ARG A 89 10.38 3.13 -0.77
C ARG A 89 9.33 4.24 -0.76
N TYR A 90 8.07 3.93 -0.44
CA TYR A 90 6.94 4.85 -0.62
C TYR A 90 6.37 5.43 0.69
N TYR A 91 6.86 4.95 1.84
CA TYR A 91 6.57 5.48 3.17
C TYR A 91 7.85 5.65 4.00
N PRO A 92 8.79 6.52 3.56
CA PRO A 92 10.06 6.68 4.25
C PRO A 92 9.87 7.25 5.66
N ALA A 93 10.81 6.97 6.56
CA ALA A 93 10.82 7.49 7.93
C ALA A 93 10.72 9.03 8.00
N SER A 94 11.18 9.74 6.98
CA SER A 94 11.00 11.19 6.86
C SER A 94 9.54 11.62 6.82
N ARG A 95 8.66 10.83 6.17
CA ARG A 95 7.21 11.07 6.15
C ARG A 95 6.61 10.85 7.54
N VAL A 96 7.00 9.77 8.22
CA VAL A 96 6.59 9.50 9.62
C VAL A 96 6.99 10.63 10.54
N ASN A 97 8.23 11.10 10.44
CA ASN A 97 8.75 12.21 11.24
C ASN A 97 8.03 13.53 10.94
N ASN A 98 7.63 13.76 9.69
CA ASN A 98 6.86 14.94 9.34
C ASN A 98 5.46 14.89 9.93
N VAL A 99 4.74 13.78 9.80
CA VAL A 99 3.40 13.60 10.40
C VAL A 99 3.47 13.80 11.92
N ARG A 100 4.48 13.25 12.60
CA ARG A 100 4.70 13.50 14.03
C ARG A 100 4.94 14.97 14.35
N ARG A 101 5.77 15.66 13.56
CA ARG A 101 6.05 17.09 13.75
C ARG A 101 4.80 17.94 13.56
N GLU A 102 4.03 17.66 12.51
CA GLU A 102 2.75 18.32 12.26
C GLU A 102 1.78 18.07 13.41
N LEU A 103 1.75 16.86 13.98
CA LEU A 103 0.89 16.53 15.11
C LEU A 103 1.27 17.28 16.39
N PHE A 104 2.56 17.41 16.69
CA PHE A 104 3.03 18.22 17.82
C PHE A 104 2.80 19.72 17.62
N GLY A 105 2.77 20.18 16.37
CA GLY A 105 2.57 21.60 16.01
C GLY A 105 1.14 21.97 15.63
N ILE A 106 0.20 21.02 15.67
CA ILE A 106 -1.16 21.24 15.17
C ILE A 106 -1.88 22.25 16.07
N LYS A 107 -2.43 23.28 15.44
CA LYS A 107 -3.23 24.32 16.07
C LYS A 107 -4.38 24.69 15.16
N GLN A 108 -5.48 25.13 15.75
CA GLN A 108 -6.62 25.67 15.02
C GLN A 108 -6.17 26.92 14.25
N HIS A 109 -6.53 26.99 12.96
CA HIS A 109 -6.25 28.18 12.15
C HIS A 109 -7.28 29.29 12.42
N THR A 110 -6.91 30.54 12.14
CA THR A 110 -7.73 31.73 12.44
C THR A 110 -9.11 31.73 11.75
N HIS A 111 -9.26 31.00 10.65
CA HIS A 111 -10.50 30.87 9.87
C HIS A 111 -11.06 29.45 9.86
N GLU A 112 -10.50 28.54 10.66
CA GLU A 112 -10.94 27.15 10.76
C GLU A 112 -11.89 27.03 11.95
N ASN A 113 -13.07 26.45 11.73
CA ASN A 113 -13.98 26.17 12.85
C ASN A 113 -13.51 24.91 13.61
N LEU A 114 -14.09 24.67 14.79
CA LEU A 114 -13.67 23.54 15.63
C LEU A 114 -13.91 22.17 14.97
N PHE A 115 -14.95 22.04 14.15
CA PHE A 115 -15.28 20.80 13.45
C PHE A 115 -14.22 20.47 12.40
N ASP A 116 -13.86 21.44 11.55
CA ASP A 116 -12.84 21.28 10.51
C ASP A 116 -11.46 21.00 11.13
N PHE A 117 -11.13 21.69 12.22
CA PHE A 117 -9.91 21.40 12.99
C PHE A 117 -9.90 19.96 13.52
N TRP A 118 -11.04 19.50 14.06
CA TRP A 118 -11.16 18.16 14.60
C TRP A 118 -11.05 17.08 13.51
N GLU A 119 -11.65 17.30 12.34
CA GLU A 119 -11.46 16.41 11.17
C GLU A 119 -9.98 16.32 10.79
N ARG A 120 -9.31 17.46 10.60
CA ARG A 120 -7.87 17.50 10.26
C ARG A 120 -7.00 16.83 11.32
N PHE A 121 -7.31 17.03 12.60
CA PHE A 121 -6.61 16.36 13.70
C PHE A 121 -6.78 14.84 13.66
N LYS A 122 -8.01 14.35 13.40
CA LYS A 122 -8.29 12.91 13.29
C LYS A 122 -7.57 12.28 12.10
N GLU A 123 -7.55 12.95 10.95
CA GLU A 123 -6.83 12.48 9.76
C GLU A 123 -5.32 12.36 10.02
N LEU A 124 -4.74 13.35 10.70
CA LEU A 124 -3.33 13.34 11.06
C LEU A 124 -3.01 12.24 12.08
N CYS A 125 -3.89 12.03 13.07
CA CYS A 125 -3.80 10.90 14.00
C CYS A 125 -3.89 9.53 13.32
N ALA A 126 -4.77 9.39 12.32
CA ALA A 126 -4.92 8.15 11.56
C ALA A 126 -3.64 7.82 10.76
N SER A 127 -3.01 8.85 10.18
CA SER A 127 -1.73 8.72 9.44
C SER A 127 -0.55 8.28 10.32
N CYS A 128 -0.60 8.57 11.63
CA CYS A 128 0.37 8.08 12.62
C CYS A 128 0.15 6.61 13.03
N ARG A 129 -1.10 6.13 13.01
CA ARG A 129 -1.49 4.80 13.52
C ARG A 129 -1.39 3.66 12.51
N GLN A 130 -1.08 3.95 11.24
CA GLN A 130 -1.03 2.93 10.18
C GLN A 130 0.12 1.90 10.29
N HIS A 131 0.82 1.84 11.42
CA HIS A 131 1.91 0.89 11.66
C HIS A 131 1.48 -0.46 12.25
N ASP A 132 0.23 -0.63 12.69
CA ASP A 132 -0.30 -1.95 13.03
C ASP A 132 -0.84 -2.62 11.77
N ILE A 133 0.05 -3.30 11.03
CA ILE A 133 -0.36 -4.27 10.01
C ILE A 133 -0.83 -5.52 10.77
N PRO A 134 -2.10 -5.97 10.64
CA PRO A 134 -2.51 -7.25 11.21
C PRO A 134 -1.71 -8.38 10.53
N GLU A 135 -1.17 -9.30 11.34
CA GLU A 135 -0.59 -10.58 10.87
C GLU A 135 -1.57 -11.39 10.01
#